data_AF-A0A2M7WYJ4-F1
#
_entry.id   AF-A0A2M7WYJ4-F1
#
_cell.length_a   1.000
_cell.length_b   1.000
_cell.length_c   1.000
_cell.angle_alpha   90.00
_cell.angle_beta   90.00
_cell.angle_gamma   90.00
#
_symmetry.space_group_name_H-M   'P 1'
#
loop_
_entity.id
_entity.type
_entity.pdbx_description
1 polymer ?
#
loop_
_entity_poly.entity_id
_entity_poly.type
_entity_poly.pdbx_seq_one_letter_code
_entity_poly.pdbx_strand_id
1 'polypeptide(L)'
;CFLSTGTSDQPGTYQLEVKTTTNSVSRPEFIDGQETVTLRAVRIGSSIVLLYKFPGGDWQVRRRFNRPDMQGPLQAGLTVYTDYPAADRVPMREHNTTVLRDVGNPDLEAFVDYVRYSR
;
A
#
# COMPACT_ATOMS: atom_id res chain seq x y z
N CYS A 1 -0.80 -0.73 -9.02
CA CYS A 1 -1.77 -0.44 -7.94
C CYS A 1 -1.25 -1.07 -6.65
N PHE A 2 -1.66 -0.57 -5.49
CA PHE A 2 -1.35 -1.19 -4.21
C PHE A 2 -2.52 -1.10 -3.24
N LEU A 3 -2.44 -1.90 -2.18
CA LEU A 3 -3.31 -1.91 -1.01
C LEU A 3 -2.40 -1.78 0.21
N SER A 4 -2.66 -0.80 1.07
CA SER A 4 -1.91 -0.55 2.30
C SER A 4 -2.84 -0.39 3.49
N THR A 5 -2.26 -0.48 4.69
CA THR A 5 -2.91 -0.19 5.97
C THR A 5 -2.06 0.83 6.73
N GLY A 6 -2.69 1.73 7.49
CA GLY A 6 -2.01 2.80 8.22
C GLY A 6 -2.92 3.99 8.47
N THR A 7 -2.36 5.16 8.80
CA THR A 7 -3.13 6.37 9.15
C THR A 7 -3.57 7.24 7.98
N SER A 8 -3.22 6.84 6.74
CA SER A 8 -3.62 7.43 5.44
C SER A 8 -3.91 8.94 5.46
N ASP A 9 -5.18 9.36 5.32
CA ASP A 9 -5.58 10.78 5.26
C ASP A 9 -6.21 11.29 6.58
N GLN A 10 -6.36 10.43 7.58
CA GLN A 10 -6.87 10.76 8.91
C GLN A 10 -5.87 10.33 10.00
N PRO A 11 -4.92 11.22 10.35
CA PRO A 11 -3.93 10.95 11.39
C PRO A 11 -4.55 10.43 12.69
N GLY A 12 -3.95 9.39 13.27
CA GLY A 12 -4.41 8.76 14.51
C GLY A 12 -5.53 7.73 14.35
N THR A 13 -6.04 7.49 13.14
CA THR A 13 -7.05 6.46 12.85
C THR A 13 -6.52 5.44 11.88
N TYR A 14 -6.72 4.14 12.15
CA TYR A 14 -6.36 3.10 11.19
C TYR A 14 -7.30 3.13 9.98
N GLN A 15 -6.73 3.10 8.78
CA GLN A 15 -7.43 3.11 7.50
C GLN A 15 -6.79 2.12 6.54
N LEU A 16 -7.61 1.59 5.62
CA LEU A 16 -7.14 0.86 4.44
C LEU A 16 -7.17 1.76 3.21
N GLU A 17 -6.00 2.00 2.63
CA GLU A 17 -5.85 2.74 1.38
C GLU A 17 -5.73 1.77 0.20
N VAL A 18 -6.51 2.03 -0.85
CA VAL A 18 -6.21 1.53 -2.19
C VAL A 18 -5.84 2.68 -3.08
N LYS A 19 -4.73 2.53 -3.80
CA LYS A 19 -4.29 3.51 -4.78
C LYS A 19 -3.89 2.86 -6.08
N THR A 20 -4.26 3.51 -7.17
CA THR A 20 -3.72 3.24 -8.49
C THR A 20 -3.25 4.53 -9.14
N THR A 21 -2.12 4.45 -9.83
CA THR A 21 -1.52 5.56 -10.55
C THR A 21 -1.43 5.18 -12.03
N THR A 22 -1.87 6.09 -12.89
CA THR A 22 -1.75 5.99 -14.36
C THR A 22 -1.33 7.36 -14.87
N ASN A 23 -0.25 7.44 -15.64
CA ASN A 23 0.28 8.72 -16.16
C ASN A 23 0.42 9.80 -15.07
N SER A 24 1.02 9.43 -13.93
CA SER A 24 1.21 10.28 -12.75
C SER A 24 -0.07 10.76 -12.04
N VAL A 25 -1.25 10.35 -12.50
CA VAL A 25 -2.52 10.66 -11.83
C VAL A 25 -2.88 9.51 -10.89
N SER A 26 -2.89 9.81 -9.59
CA SER A 26 -3.26 8.87 -8.53
C SER A 26 -4.73 9.05 -8.12
N ARG A 27 -5.40 7.93 -7.85
CA ARG A 27 -6.78 7.92 -7.32
C ARG A 27 -6.80 7.08 -6.04
N PRO A 28 -6.58 7.70 -4.86
CA PRO A 28 -6.70 6.99 -3.59
C PRO A 28 -8.17 6.82 -3.20
N GLU A 29 -8.45 5.73 -2.51
CA GLU A 29 -9.72 5.46 -1.85
C GLU A 29 -9.43 4.93 -0.44
N PHE A 30 -10.19 5.39 0.55
CA PHE A 30 -10.00 5.05 1.96
C PHE A 30 -11.26 4.40 2.54
N ILE A 31 -11.07 3.48 3.48
CA ILE A 31 -12.10 2.97 4.40
C ILE A 31 -11.48 2.81 5.78
N ASP A 32 -12.32 2.70 6.80
CA ASP A 32 -11.90 2.38 8.16
C ASP A 32 -11.11 1.06 8.19
N GLY A 33 -10.01 1.06 8.93
CA GLY A 33 -9.08 -0.04 9.07
C GLY A 33 -8.98 -0.56 10.51
N GLN A 34 -8.00 -1.43 10.73
CA GLN A 34 -7.61 -1.91 12.06
C GLN A 34 -6.08 -1.98 12.12
N GLU A 35 -5.55 -2.08 13.34
CA GLU A 35 -4.11 -2.23 13.60
C GLU A 35 -3.51 -3.41 12.83
N THR A 36 -4.15 -4.57 12.91
CA THR A 36 -3.72 -5.79 12.21
C THR A 36 -4.66 -6.08 11.06
N VAL A 37 -4.12 -6.27 9.85
CA VAL A 37 -4.90 -6.64 8.67
C VAL A 37 -4.13 -7.66 7.83
N THR A 38 -4.80 -8.70 7.35
CA THR A 38 -4.24 -9.57 6.31
C THR A 38 -4.62 -9.01 4.93
N LEU A 39 -3.62 -8.70 4.11
CA LEU A 39 -3.80 -8.20 2.75
C LEU A 39 -3.56 -9.31 1.72
N ARG A 40 -4.31 -9.27 0.61
CA ARG A 40 -4.09 -10.18 -0.52
C ARG A 40 -4.30 -9.44 -1.84
N ALA A 41 -3.35 -9.59 -2.75
CA ALA A 41 -3.49 -9.17 -4.14
C ALA A 41 -3.51 -10.41 -5.04
N VAL A 42 -4.52 -10.49 -5.91
CA VAL A 42 -4.68 -11.58 -6.88
C VAL A 42 -4.66 -10.99 -8.28
N ARG A 43 -3.88 -11.58 -9.18
CA ARG A 43 -3.88 -11.21 -10.60
C ARG A 43 -4.41 -12.37 -11.43
N ILE A 44 -5.41 -12.09 -12.28
CA ILE A 44 -6.01 -13.03 -13.23
C ILE A 44 -6.09 -12.34 -14.58
N GLY A 45 -5.18 -12.68 -15.52
CA GLY A 45 -5.04 -11.96 -16.77
C GLY A 45 -4.70 -10.48 -16.55
N SER A 46 -5.56 -9.58 -17.06
CA SER A 46 -5.49 -8.14 -16.83
C SER A 46 -6.20 -7.69 -15.54
N SER A 47 -6.93 -8.58 -14.87
CA SER A 47 -7.65 -8.24 -13.64
C SER A 47 -6.72 -8.29 -12.45
N ILE A 48 -6.74 -7.24 -11.63
CA ILE A 48 -6.11 -7.23 -10.30
C ILE A 48 -7.22 -7.06 -9.25
N VAL A 49 -7.31 -8.01 -8.33
CA VAL A 49 -8.27 -8.00 -7.22
C VAL A 49 -7.51 -7.80 -5.91
N LEU A 50 -7.88 -6.77 -5.18
CA LEU A 50 -7.33 -6.44 -3.87
C LEU A 50 -8.34 -6.85 -2.80
N LEU A 51 -7.90 -7.68 -1.86
CA LEU A 51 -8.69 -8.20 -0.76
C LEU A 51 -8.02 -7.90 0.56
N TYR A 52 -8.84 -7.83 1.61
CA TYR A 52 -8.39 -7.72 2.98
C TYR A 52 -9.22 -8.62 3.88
N LYS A 53 -8.66 -8.92 5.05
CA LYS A 53 -9.35 -9.63 6.13
C LYS A 53 -8.88 -9.06 7.46
N PHE A 54 -9.84 -8.66 8.30
CA PHE A 54 -9.59 -8.31 9.70
C PHE A 54 -9.46 -9.57 10.56
N PRO A 55 -8.82 -9.49 11.74
CA PRO A 55 -8.71 -10.61 12.67
C PRO A 55 -10.09 -11.22 12.96
N GLY A 56 -10.20 -12.54 12.83
CA GLY A 56 -11.46 -13.28 13.02
C GLY A 56 -12.54 -13.08 11.94
N GLY A 57 -12.37 -12.13 11.01
CA GLY A 57 -13.34 -11.82 9.96
C GLY A 57 -13.22 -12.66 8.69
N ASP A 58 -14.07 -12.36 7.71
CA ASP A 58 -14.03 -12.94 6.37
C ASP A 58 -13.21 -12.11 5.38
N TRP A 59 -12.82 -12.74 4.26
CA TRP A 59 -12.20 -12.02 3.14
C TRP A 59 -13.21 -11.07 2.49
N GLN A 60 -12.82 -9.81 2.41
CA GLN A 60 -13.58 -8.75 1.75
C GLN A 60 -12.83 -8.28 0.51
N VAL A 61 -13.57 -8.02 -0.58
CA VAL A 61 -12.97 -7.43 -1.78
C VAL A 61 -12.95 -5.92 -1.64
N ARG A 62 -11.74 -5.36 -1.53
CA ARG A 62 -11.56 -3.91 -1.45
C ARG A 62 -11.68 -3.24 -2.81
N ARG A 63 -11.09 -3.82 -3.86
CA ARG A 63 -11.11 -3.25 -5.21
C ARG A 63 -10.85 -4.29 -6.29
N ARG A 64 -11.43 -4.04 -7.46
CA ARG A 64 -11.14 -4.77 -8.71
C ARG A 64 -10.68 -3.75 -9.73
N PHE A 65 -9.52 -3.97 -10.33
CA PHE A 65 -8.98 -3.17 -11.41
C PHE A 65 -8.88 -4.01 -12.68
N ASN A 66 -9.22 -3.41 -13.81
CA ASN A 66 -8.79 -3.91 -15.11
C ASN A 66 -7.54 -3.13 -15.54
N ARG A 67 -6.41 -3.82 -15.70
CA ARG A 67 -5.08 -3.26 -16.04
C ARG A 67 -4.51 -3.93 -17.29
N PRO A 68 -5.08 -3.65 -18.48
CA PRO A 68 -4.53 -4.15 -19.74
C PRO A 68 -3.12 -3.61 -20.04
N ASP A 69 -2.73 -2.53 -19.38
CA ASP A 69 -1.39 -1.93 -19.41
C ASP A 69 -0.36 -2.66 -18.53
N MET A 70 -0.79 -3.59 -17.67
CA MET A 70 0.07 -4.33 -16.72
C MET A 70 0.19 -5.82 -17.07
N GLN A 71 0.26 -6.16 -18.36
CA GLN A 71 0.29 -7.58 -18.79
C GLN A 71 1.66 -8.25 -18.67
N GLY A 72 2.75 -7.49 -18.62
CA GLY A 72 4.10 -8.02 -18.45
C GLY A 72 4.38 -8.58 -17.04
N PRO A 73 5.63 -9.00 -16.77
CA PRO A 73 6.11 -9.28 -15.43
C PRO A 73 5.89 -8.07 -14.52
N LEU A 74 5.42 -8.30 -13.30
CA LEU A 74 5.20 -7.25 -12.31
C LEU A 74 6.08 -7.48 -11.10
N GLN A 75 6.59 -6.39 -10.54
CA GLN A 75 7.19 -6.38 -9.23
C GLN A 75 6.08 -6.37 -8.17
N ALA A 76 6.18 -7.29 -7.22
CA ALA A 76 5.33 -7.33 -6.03
C ALA A 76 6.23 -7.29 -4.79
N GLY A 77 5.79 -6.57 -3.78
CA GLY A 77 6.56 -6.37 -2.56
C GLY A 77 5.77 -5.55 -1.54
N LEU A 78 6.41 -5.32 -0.42
CA LEU A 78 5.91 -4.47 0.65
C LEU A 78 6.53 -3.09 0.53
N THR A 79 5.78 -2.08 0.94
CA THR A 79 6.25 -0.71 1.04
C THR A 79 5.66 -0.07 2.29
N VAL A 80 6.46 0.78 2.92
CA VAL A 80 6.07 1.64 4.02
C VAL A 80 6.57 3.04 3.64
N TYR A 81 5.73 4.05 3.76
CA TYR A 81 6.05 5.40 3.30
C TYR A 81 5.46 6.44 4.24
N THR A 82 6.23 7.49 4.51
CA THR A 82 5.88 8.61 5.39
C THR A 82 5.43 9.82 4.57
N ASP A 83 5.31 10.97 5.21
CA ASP A 83 4.85 12.20 4.58
C ASP A 83 5.72 12.55 3.36
N TYR A 84 5.09 12.49 2.18
CA TYR A 84 5.74 12.83 0.92
C TYR A 84 6.39 14.23 0.97
N PRO A 85 5.80 15.27 1.60
CA PRO A 85 6.44 16.59 1.72
C PRO A 85 7.81 16.59 2.41
N ALA A 86 8.07 15.69 3.37
CA ALA A 86 9.40 15.52 3.94
C ALA A 86 10.32 14.73 3.00
N ALA A 87 9.83 13.62 2.44
CA ALA A 87 10.61 12.77 1.54
C ALA A 87 11.07 13.50 0.27
N ASP A 88 10.28 14.45 -0.24
CA ASP A 88 10.59 15.26 -1.43
C ASP A 88 11.74 16.27 -1.20
N ARG A 89 12.14 16.50 0.06
CA ARG A 89 13.25 17.42 0.42
C ARG A 89 14.62 16.77 0.37
N VAL A 90 14.69 15.46 0.19
CA VAL A 90 15.96 14.69 0.17
C VAL A 90 16.15 13.99 -1.18
N PRO A 91 17.40 13.67 -1.59
CA PRO A 91 17.67 13.01 -2.86
C PRO A 91 16.96 11.66 -3.02
N MET A 92 16.63 11.29 -4.27
CA MET A 92 15.88 10.08 -4.61
C MET A 92 16.48 8.79 -4.01
N ARG A 93 17.81 8.73 -3.93
CA ARG A 93 18.45 7.55 -3.34
C ARG A 93 18.21 7.48 -1.83
N GLU A 94 18.28 8.61 -1.14
CA GLU A 94 18.23 8.69 0.32
C GLU A 94 16.84 8.30 0.84
N HIS A 95 15.75 8.90 0.35
CA HIS A 95 14.40 8.53 0.81
C HIS A 95 13.97 7.10 0.45
N ASN A 96 14.60 6.45 -0.53
CA ASN A 96 14.28 5.07 -0.92
C ASN A 96 15.16 4.01 -0.22
N THR A 97 16.25 4.39 0.45
CA THR A 97 17.20 3.43 1.04
C THR A 97 17.55 3.69 2.49
N THR A 98 17.05 4.76 3.10
CA THR A 98 17.39 5.14 4.49
C THR A 98 16.16 5.58 5.28
N VAL A 99 16.26 5.54 6.61
CA VAL A 99 15.26 6.11 7.50
C VAL A 99 15.54 7.61 7.67
N LEU A 100 14.59 8.46 7.29
CA LEU A 100 14.73 9.92 7.31
C LEU A 100 14.54 10.49 8.72
N ARG A 101 15.52 10.35 9.63
CA ARG A 101 15.38 10.72 11.05
C ARG A 101 15.25 12.22 11.33
N ASP A 102 15.87 13.05 10.49
CA ASP A 102 16.04 14.49 10.73
C ASP A 102 15.13 15.37 9.85
N VAL A 103 14.27 14.76 9.02
CA VAL A 103 13.38 15.46 8.09
C VAL A 103 11.98 14.88 8.20
N GLY A 104 11.00 15.75 8.50
CA GLY A 104 9.60 15.33 8.71
C GLY A 104 9.33 14.81 10.12
N ASN A 105 8.22 14.11 10.28
CA ASN A 105 7.91 13.32 11.47
C ASN A 105 7.83 11.84 11.07
N PRO A 106 8.97 11.18 10.81
CA PRO A 106 9.00 9.78 10.36
C PRO A 106 8.56 8.84 11.50
N ASP A 107 7.28 8.50 11.56
CA ASP A 107 6.74 7.58 12.56
C ASP A 107 6.35 6.23 11.94
N LEU A 108 7.29 5.56 11.25
CA LEU A 108 6.94 4.33 10.55
C LEU A 108 7.74 3.13 11.02
N GLU A 109 7.04 2.29 11.76
CA GLU A 109 7.39 0.89 11.97
C GLU A 109 6.29 0.03 11.35
N ALA A 110 6.63 -0.71 10.31
CA ALA A 110 5.74 -1.68 9.70
C ALA A 110 6.22 -3.08 10.07
N PHE A 111 5.42 -3.79 10.85
CA PHE A 111 5.64 -5.18 11.17
C PHE A 111 4.91 -6.06 10.17
N VAL A 112 5.60 -7.07 9.63
CA VAL A 112 4.99 -8.07 8.75
C VAL A 112 5.33 -9.45 9.26
N ASP A 113 4.31 -10.15 9.74
CA ASP A 113 4.45 -11.51 10.26
C ASP A 113 4.94 -12.48 9.18
N TYR A 114 4.38 -12.36 7.97
CA TYR A 114 4.77 -13.20 6.83
C TYR A 114 4.35 -12.59 5.49
N VAL A 115 5.04 -13.01 4.44
CA VAL A 115 4.64 -12.80 3.04
C VAL A 115 4.64 -14.13 2.32
N ARG A 116 3.59 -14.41 1.55
CA ARG A 116 3.51 -15.61 0.73
C ARG A 116 3.16 -15.25 -0.71
N TYR A 117 3.97 -15.73 -1.63
CA TYR A 117 3.68 -15.69 -3.06
C TYR A 117 3.23 -17.07 -3.52
N SER A 118 2.16 -17.11 -4.30
CA SER A 118 1.67 -18.33 -4.95
C SER A 118 1.37 -18.01 -6.42
N ARG A 119 1.59 -18.98 -7.30
CA ARG A 119 1.20 -18.93 -8.71
C ARG A 119 0.01 -19.83 -8.93
#